data_AF-A0A945IT64-F1
#
_entry.id   AF-A0A945IT64-F1
#
_cell.length_a   1.000
_cell.length_b   1.000
_cell.length_c   1.000
_cell.angle_alpha   90.00
_cell.angle_beta   90.00
_cell.angle_gamma   90.00
#
_symmetry.space_group_name_H-M   'P 1'
#
loop_
_entity.id
_entity.type
_entity.pdbx_description
1 polymer ?
#
loop_
_entity_poly.entity_id
_entity_poly.type
_entity_poly.pdbx_seq_one_letter_code
_entity_poly.pdbx_strand_id
1 'polypeptide(L)'
;MDWGSIIESLFRGLIGESFIVFALAAIGLNLHFGYTGLLNFGQAVFMAAGAYGLAMMVATIGPAANRNFGWDLSESTLFWLGIFVGVVVFPVVFALIMGIPTLRLRADYLAIVTIAVAEIFRIVVRSPTPGIKKWTNSSDGLTGFSGTFYDMSPFGTQDRYLFNLFTGNQMFLVIVGWVVLAIGATICWLLVRSPWGRVLKAIREDEDAARSLGKNAYSYKMQALILGGVFGAVGGMIRAIGFSVAQPDNFITDVTFFVWVALILGGAGKVLAPIVGASLLYGLLNFSDTFLREGVAAEVIPESIMTGTQVGQVRFMLMGLGLALLAAFRPQGIFGNKEEMALDDR
;
A
#
# COMPACT_ATOMS: atom_id res chain seq x y z
N MET A 1 6.26 31.81 -10.88
CA MET A 1 5.69 30.46 -11.00
C MET A 1 6.57 29.67 -11.95
N ASP A 2 7.32 28.70 -11.44
CA ASP A 2 8.06 27.78 -12.30
C ASP A 2 7.13 26.65 -12.77
N TRP A 3 6.74 26.67 -14.05
CA TRP A 3 5.91 25.61 -14.63
C TRP A 3 6.68 24.31 -14.86
N GLY A 4 8.01 24.37 -14.95
CA GLY A 4 8.87 23.20 -15.10
C GLY A 4 8.79 22.31 -13.85
N SER A 5 8.98 22.89 -12.67
CA SER A 5 8.89 22.17 -11.39
C SER A 5 7.52 21.53 -11.17
N ILE A 6 6.43 22.21 -11.56
CA ILE A 6 5.06 21.68 -11.46
C ILE A 6 4.88 20.44 -12.34
N ILE A 7 5.35 20.49 -13.59
CA ILE A 7 5.26 19.36 -14.53
C ILE A 7 6.13 18.20 -14.06
N GLU A 8 7.36 18.47 -13.60
CA GLU A 8 8.25 17.45 -13.04
C GLU A 8 7.63 16.75 -11.82
N SER A 9 7.03 17.52 -10.90
CA SER A 9 6.34 16.98 -9.73
C SER A 9 5.12 16.15 -10.10
N LEU A 10 4.36 16.57 -11.11
CA LEU A 10 3.24 15.79 -11.65
C LEU A 10 3.75 14.43 -12.17
N PHE A 11 4.80 14.42 -13.00
CA PHE A 11 5.37 13.16 -13.49
C PHE A 11 5.91 12.29 -12.35
N ARG A 12 6.64 12.87 -11.38
CA ARG A 12 7.07 12.14 -10.17
C ARG A 12 5.89 11.54 -9.41
N GLY A 13 4.74 12.21 -9.36
CA GLY A 13 3.52 11.69 -8.75
C GLY A 13 2.89 10.55 -9.55
N LEU A 14 2.87 10.65 -10.87
CA LEU A 14 2.24 9.66 -11.76
C LEU A 14 3.02 8.35 -11.84
N ILE A 15 4.35 8.40 -11.81
CA ILE A 15 5.21 7.21 -12.07
C ILE A 15 6.22 6.88 -10.97
N GLY A 16 6.27 7.68 -9.90
CA GLY A 16 7.26 7.53 -8.84
C GLY A 16 6.94 6.43 -7.83
N GLU A 17 7.77 6.38 -6.79
CA GLU A 17 7.68 5.37 -5.72
C GLU A 17 6.32 5.35 -5.02
N SER A 18 5.78 6.51 -4.63
CA SER A 18 4.52 6.57 -3.89
C SER A 18 3.36 6.00 -4.70
N PHE A 19 3.32 6.27 -6.01
CA PHE A 19 2.36 5.63 -6.90
C PHE A 19 2.48 4.10 -6.85
N ILE A 20 3.68 3.55 -7.00
CA ILE A 20 3.92 2.10 -7.04
C ILE A 20 3.46 1.43 -5.73
N VAL A 21 3.86 2.00 -4.59
CA VAL A 21 3.52 1.51 -3.25
C VAL A 21 2.00 1.41 -3.08
N PHE A 22 1.28 2.48 -3.41
CA PHE A 22 -0.16 2.53 -3.24
C PHE A 22 -0.91 1.76 -4.32
N ALA A 23 -0.37 1.63 -5.53
CA ALA A 23 -0.93 0.76 -6.57
C ALA A 23 -0.89 -0.71 -6.13
N LEU A 24 0.23 -1.19 -5.58
CA LEU A 24 0.35 -2.55 -5.04
C LEU A 24 -0.60 -2.79 -3.87
N ALA A 25 -0.65 -1.86 -2.92
CA ALA A 25 -1.57 -1.95 -1.79
C ALA A 25 -3.03 -1.93 -2.25
N ALA A 26 -3.37 -1.12 -3.26
CA ALA A 26 -4.71 -1.00 -3.82
C ALA A 26 -5.10 -2.22 -4.67
N ILE A 27 -4.17 -2.89 -5.35
CA ILE A 27 -4.41 -4.21 -5.97
C ILE A 27 -4.82 -5.21 -4.88
N GLY A 28 -4.12 -5.21 -3.75
CA GLY A 28 -4.48 -6.05 -2.61
C GLY A 28 -5.86 -5.75 -2.03
N LEU A 29 -6.16 -4.46 -1.83
CA LEU A 29 -7.46 -4.03 -1.34
C LEU A 29 -8.59 -4.32 -2.35
N ASN A 30 -8.32 -4.22 -3.65
CA ASN A 30 -9.27 -4.60 -4.69
C ASN A 30 -9.60 -6.09 -4.64
N LEU A 31 -8.66 -6.94 -4.23
CA LEU A 31 -8.92 -8.35 -4.00
C LEU A 31 -9.84 -8.60 -2.79
N HIS A 32 -9.63 -7.84 -1.71
CA HIS A 32 -10.48 -7.87 -0.53
C HIS A 32 -11.89 -7.37 -0.85
N PHE A 33 -12.00 -6.11 -1.26
CA PHE A 33 -13.28 -5.45 -1.46
C PHE A 33 -13.85 -5.68 -2.85
N GLY A 34 -13.11 -5.32 -3.88
CA GLY A 34 -13.60 -5.31 -5.26
C GLY A 34 -14.00 -6.68 -5.80
N TYR A 35 -13.30 -7.76 -5.42
CA TYR A 35 -13.65 -9.11 -5.89
C TYR A 35 -14.40 -9.95 -4.87
N THR A 36 -14.14 -9.76 -3.56
CA THR A 36 -14.69 -10.63 -2.51
C THR A 36 -15.75 -9.95 -1.63
N GLY A 37 -15.89 -8.63 -1.70
CA GLY A 37 -16.84 -7.87 -0.85
C GLY A 37 -16.37 -7.66 0.60
N LEU A 38 -15.10 -7.92 0.92
CA LEU A 38 -14.55 -7.72 2.26
C LEU A 38 -14.18 -6.24 2.47
N LEU A 39 -14.96 -5.53 3.30
CA LEU A 39 -14.66 -4.17 3.74
C LEU A 39 -13.47 -4.16 4.71
N ASN A 40 -12.25 -4.17 4.17
CA ASN A 40 -11.02 -4.15 4.94
C ASN A 40 -10.44 -2.73 5.05
N PHE A 41 -10.37 -2.19 6.26
CA PHE A 41 -9.73 -0.90 6.56
C PHE A 41 -8.39 -1.08 7.31
N GLY A 42 -7.88 -2.31 7.39
CA GLY A 42 -6.61 -2.68 8.00
C GLY A 42 -5.47 -2.97 7.02
N GLN A 43 -5.55 -2.50 5.76
CA GLN A 43 -4.51 -2.75 4.74
C GLN A 43 -3.11 -2.26 5.16
N ALA A 44 -3.04 -1.19 5.97
CA ALA A 44 -1.81 -0.69 6.58
C ALA A 44 -1.08 -1.75 7.42
N VAL A 45 -1.77 -2.70 8.07
CA VAL A 45 -1.12 -3.81 8.81
C VAL A 45 -0.35 -4.69 7.88
N PHE A 46 -0.95 -5.05 6.75
CA PHE A 46 -0.29 -5.91 5.78
C PHE A 46 0.94 -5.21 5.20
N MET A 47 0.84 -3.92 4.91
CA MET A 47 2.00 -3.10 4.52
C MET A 47 3.08 -3.08 5.61
N ALA A 48 2.70 -2.83 6.87
CA ALA A 48 3.61 -2.80 7.99
C ALA A 48 4.27 -4.17 8.23
N ALA A 49 3.51 -5.25 8.10
CA ALA A 49 4.00 -6.62 8.20
C ALA A 49 5.09 -6.90 7.14
N GLY A 50 4.91 -6.44 5.90
CA GLY A 50 5.94 -6.53 4.87
C GLY A 50 7.20 -5.73 5.17
N ALA A 51 7.04 -4.48 5.61
CA ALA A 51 8.13 -3.60 6.00
C ALA A 51 8.94 -4.17 7.17
N TYR A 52 8.27 -4.56 8.25
CA TYR A 52 8.88 -5.12 9.44
C TYR A 52 9.43 -6.53 9.23
N GLY A 53 8.85 -7.34 8.33
CA GLY A 53 9.39 -8.66 8.01
C GLY A 53 10.79 -8.57 7.40
N LEU A 54 10.99 -7.66 6.44
CA LEU A 54 12.32 -7.39 5.88
C LEU A 54 13.24 -6.74 6.93
N ALA A 55 12.78 -5.65 7.55
CA ALA A 55 13.62 -4.87 8.45
C ALA A 55 14.05 -5.66 9.68
N MET A 56 13.15 -6.45 10.31
CA MET A 56 13.52 -7.29 11.45
C MET A 56 14.46 -8.40 11.03
N MET A 57 14.28 -9.02 9.86
CA MET A 57 15.17 -10.11 9.45
C MET A 57 16.61 -9.64 9.27
N VAL A 58 16.81 -8.48 8.65
CA VAL A 58 18.17 -7.94 8.40
C VAL A 58 18.75 -7.26 9.62
N ALA A 59 17.96 -6.43 10.33
CA ALA A 59 18.50 -5.57 11.39
C ALA A 59 18.53 -6.23 12.78
N THR A 60 17.67 -7.23 13.07
CA THR A 60 17.54 -7.78 14.43
C THR A 60 17.61 -9.31 14.48
N ILE A 61 16.71 -10.02 13.81
CA ILE A 61 16.59 -11.49 13.85
C ILE A 61 17.84 -12.16 13.26
N GLY A 62 18.29 -11.73 12.08
CA GLY A 62 19.49 -12.28 11.43
C GLY A 62 20.75 -12.15 12.27
N PRO A 63 21.12 -10.92 12.71
CA PRO A 63 22.27 -10.72 13.60
C PRO A 63 22.16 -11.48 14.92
N ALA A 64 20.95 -11.59 15.50
CA ALA A 64 20.72 -12.39 16.70
C ALA A 64 20.89 -13.90 16.43
N ALA A 65 20.44 -14.39 15.28
CA ALA A 65 20.59 -15.78 14.89
C ALA A 65 22.06 -16.16 14.67
N ASN A 66 22.83 -15.30 13.99
CA ASN A 66 24.27 -15.48 13.81
C ASN A 66 25.00 -15.55 15.16
N ARG A 67 24.68 -14.67 16.11
CA ARG A 67 25.31 -14.65 17.44
C ARG A 67 24.93 -15.84 18.33
N ASN A 68 23.66 -16.25 18.32
CA ASN A 68 23.16 -17.28 19.25
C ASN A 68 23.33 -18.70 18.73
N PHE A 69 23.24 -18.91 17.41
CA PHE A 69 23.24 -20.23 16.79
C PHE A 69 24.45 -20.47 15.88
N GLY A 70 25.32 -19.47 15.65
CA GLY A 70 26.52 -19.63 14.82
C GLY A 70 26.23 -19.92 13.35
N TRP A 71 25.11 -19.41 12.82
CA TRP A 71 24.68 -19.69 11.44
C TRP A 71 25.47 -18.94 10.37
N ASP A 72 26.29 -17.94 10.74
CA ASP A 72 27.15 -17.15 9.85
C ASP A 72 26.50 -16.74 8.52
N LEU A 73 25.23 -16.31 8.59
CA LEU A 73 24.46 -15.88 7.42
C LEU A 73 24.99 -14.54 6.90
N SER A 74 25.31 -14.50 5.60
CA SER A 74 25.66 -13.26 4.89
C SER A 74 24.50 -12.26 4.87
N GLU A 75 24.81 -10.96 4.81
CA GLU A 75 23.82 -9.87 4.66
C GLU A 75 22.92 -10.05 3.43
N SER A 76 23.47 -10.61 2.34
CA SER A 76 22.70 -10.96 1.14
C SER A 76 21.65 -12.04 1.40
N THR A 77 22.02 -13.10 2.11
CA THR A 77 21.11 -14.17 2.51
C THR A 77 20.02 -13.67 3.45
N LEU A 78 20.39 -12.82 4.41
CA LEU A 78 19.43 -12.19 5.34
C LEU A 78 18.42 -11.29 4.61
N PHE A 79 18.86 -10.58 3.58
CA PHE A 79 17.99 -9.73 2.77
C PHE A 79 16.95 -10.56 2.00
N TRP A 80 17.36 -11.61 1.28
CA TRP A 80 16.41 -12.48 0.56
C TRP A 80 15.47 -13.25 1.49
N LEU A 81 15.98 -13.72 2.64
CA LEU A 81 15.14 -14.31 3.68
C LEU A 81 14.16 -13.29 4.26
N GLY A 82 14.59 -12.04 4.43
CA GLY A 82 13.74 -10.93 4.85
C GLY A 82 12.62 -10.63 3.86
N ILE A 83 12.92 -10.68 2.56
CA ILE A 83 11.90 -10.60 1.51
C ILE A 83 10.89 -11.73 1.66
N PHE A 84 11.34 -12.98 1.80
CA PHE A 84 10.45 -14.12 1.97
C PHE A 84 9.58 -14.00 3.23
N VAL A 85 10.16 -13.60 4.35
CA VAL A 85 9.44 -13.44 5.62
C VAL A 85 8.44 -12.28 5.54
N GLY A 86 8.83 -11.14 4.97
CA GLY A 86 7.95 -9.98 4.81
C GLY A 86 6.84 -10.18 3.78
N VAL A 87 7.10 -10.82 2.65
CA VAL A 87 6.11 -11.00 1.58
C VAL A 87 5.20 -12.21 1.81
N VAL A 88 5.70 -13.28 2.43
CA VAL A 88 4.96 -14.55 2.55
C VAL A 88 4.57 -14.82 3.99
N VAL A 89 5.55 -15.01 4.88
CA VAL A 89 5.29 -15.55 6.22
C VAL A 89 4.41 -14.61 7.03
N PHE A 90 4.80 -13.34 7.14
CA PHE A 90 4.12 -12.37 7.98
C PHE A 90 2.69 -12.06 7.52
N PRO A 91 2.43 -11.68 6.25
CA PRO A 91 1.06 -11.40 5.81
C PRO A 91 0.16 -12.63 5.90
N VAL A 92 0.66 -13.84 5.68
CA VAL A 92 -0.11 -15.08 5.90
C VAL A 92 -0.48 -15.23 7.38
N VAL A 93 0.51 -15.10 8.28
CA VAL A 93 0.27 -15.20 9.72
C VAL A 93 -0.70 -14.12 10.20
N PHE A 94 -0.53 -12.87 9.77
CA PHE A 94 -1.42 -11.78 10.12
C PHE A 94 -2.83 -11.98 9.56
N ALA A 95 -2.96 -12.42 8.30
CA ALA A 95 -4.25 -12.71 7.70
C ALA A 95 -4.97 -13.87 8.41
N LEU A 96 -4.25 -14.87 8.91
CA LEU A 96 -4.86 -15.95 9.72
C LEU A 96 -5.31 -15.44 11.09
N ILE A 97 -4.43 -14.72 11.81
CA ILE A 97 -4.74 -14.16 13.13
C ILE A 97 -5.93 -13.22 13.07
N MET A 98 -5.98 -12.36 12.05
CA MET A 98 -7.06 -11.41 11.83
C MET A 98 -8.30 -12.11 11.25
N GLY A 99 -8.13 -12.95 10.23
CA GLY A 99 -9.22 -13.51 9.44
C GLY A 99 -10.07 -14.53 10.20
N ILE A 100 -9.48 -15.34 11.07
CA ILE A 100 -10.21 -16.37 11.83
C ILE A 100 -11.34 -15.77 12.68
N PRO A 101 -11.09 -14.73 13.50
CA PRO A 101 -12.16 -14.07 14.25
C PRO A 101 -13.02 -13.13 13.39
N THR A 102 -12.44 -12.47 12.39
CA THR A 102 -13.14 -11.38 11.69
C THR A 102 -14.04 -11.81 10.54
N LEU A 103 -13.73 -12.88 9.82
CA LEU A 103 -14.52 -13.33 8.66
C LEU A 103 -15.90 -13.91 9.04
N ARG A 104 -16.17 -14.05 10.34
CA ARG A 104 -17.48 -14.45 10.88
C ARG A 104 -18.40 -13.27 11.15
N LEU A 105 -17.90 -12.04 11.00
CA LEU A 105 -18.62 -10.81 11.29
C LEU A 105 -19.35 -10.28 10.06
N ARG A 106 -20.39 -9.48 10.28
CA ARG A 106 -21.00 -8.67 9.21
C ARG A 106 -20.01 -7.64 8.68
N ALA A 107 -20.22 -7.18 7.44
CA ALA A 107 -19.29 -6.30 6.74
C ALA A 107 -18.92 -5.03 7.54
N ASP A 108 -19.89 -4.38 8.18
CA ASP A 108 -19.64 -3.18 8.98
C ASP A 108 -18.77 -3.45 10.22
N TYR A 109 -18.95 -4.62 10.85
CA TYR A 109 -18.12 -5.03 11.98
C TYR A 109 -16.73 -5.44 11.53
N LEU A 110 -16.60 -6.10 10.36
CA LEU A 110 -15.30 -6.40 9.76
C LEU A 110 -14.49 -5.11 9.53
N ALA A 111 -15.13 -4.06 9.01
CA ALA A 111 -14.50 -2.76 8.82
C ALA A 111 -13.95 -2.18 10.14
N ILE A 112 -14.77 -2.14 11.19
CA ILE A 112 -14.37 -1.61 12.50
C ILE A 112 -13.21 -2.43 13.10
N VAL A 113 -13.31 -3.76 13.05
CA VAL A 113 -12.30 -4.63 13.65
C VAL A 113 -10.98 -4.55 12.88
N THR A 114 -10.99 -4.44 11.55
CA THR A 114 -9.75 -4.31 10.78
C THR A 114 -9.01 -3.00 11.06
N ILE A 115 -9.72 -1.89 11.30
CA ILE A 115 -9.13 -0.64 11.81
C ILE A 115 -8.48 -0.87 13.18
N ALA A 116 -9.22 -1.50 14.10
CA ALA A 116 -8.73 -1.74 15.45
C ALA A 116 -7.49 -2.65 15.46
N VAL A 117 -7.48 -3.74 14.68
CA VAL A 117 -6.32 -4.62 14.54
C VAL A 117 -5.13 -3.86 13.96
N ALA A 118 -5.37 -2.92 13.04
CA ALA A 118 -4.31 -2.07 12.51
C ALA A 118 -3.66 -1.18 13.54
N GLU A 119 -4.49 -0.54 14.34
CA GLU A 119 -4.01 0.34 15.39
C GLU A 119 -3.35 -0.44 16.53
N ILE A 120 -3.89 -1.61 16.91
CA ILE A 120 -3.28 -2.50 17.90
C ILE A 120 -1.88 -2.93 17.43
N PHE A 121 -1.74 -3.38 16.17
CA PHE A 121 -0.44 -3.76 15.63
C PHE A 121 0.55 -2.59 15.68
N ARG A 122 0.13 -1.40 15.25
CA ARG A 122 0.96 -0.19 15.28
C ARG A 122 1.41 0.16 16.70
N ILE A 123 0.48 0.15 17.67
CA ILE A 123 0.76 0.45 19.08
C ILE A 123 1.72 -0.59 19.67
N VAL A 124 1.53 -1.88 19.36
CA VAL A 124 2.42 -2.96 19.81
C VAL A 124 3.84 -2.72 19.31
N VAL A 125 4.01 -2.51 18.00
CA VAL A 125 5.34 -2.28 17.40
C VAL A 125 5.96 -0.97 17.88
N ARG A 126 5.15 0.06 18.14
CA ARG A 126 5.60 1.33 18.72
C ARG A 126 5.95 1.24 20.20
N SER A 127 5.54 0.19 20.90
CA SER A 127 5.71 0.08 22.35
C SER A 127 7.19 0.09 22.78
N PRO A 128 7.57 0.87 23.80
CA PRO A 128 8.95 0.91 24.31
C PRO A 128 9.29 -0.28 25.22
N THR A 129 8.37 -1.23 25.43
CA THR A 129 8.61 -2.41 26.28
C THR A 129 9.88 -3.16 25.85
N PRO A 130 10.82 -3.49 26.77
CA PRO A 130 12.11 -4.07 26.41
C PRO A 130 12.05 -5.30 25.50
N GLY A 131 11.08 -6.18 25.72
CA GLY A 131 10.88 -7.38 24.91
C GLY A 131 10.49 -7.08 23.46
N ILE A 132 9.76 -6.00 23.19
CA ILE A 132 9.34 -5.59 21.84
C ILE A 132 10.37 -4.66 21.21
N LYS A 133 10.91 -3.71 21.99
CA LYS A 133 11.92 -2.74 21.54
C LYS A 133 13.14 -3.43 20.94
N LYS A 134 13.59 -4.54 21.54
CA LYS A 134 14.72 -5.34 21.02
C LYS A 134 14.56 -5.76 19.56
N TRP A 135 13.34 -6.03 19.11
CA TRP A 135 13.08 -6.56 17.77
C TRP A 135 12.62 -5.48 16.79
N THR A 136 11.88 -4.48 17.26
CA THR A 136 11.20 -3.48 16.43
C THR A 136 11.83 -2.09 16.47
N ASN A 137 12.72 -1.87 17.44
CA ASN A 137 13.26 -0.55 17.80
C ASN A 137 12.19 0.51 18.12
N SER A 138 10.94 0.10 18.43
CA SER A 138 9.87 0.98 18.92
C SER A 138 9.65 2.19 17.99
N SER A 139 9.51 3.40 18.55
CA SER A 139 9.25 4.64 17.81
C SER A 139 10.44 5.10 16.96
N ASP A 140 11.66 4.64 17.27
CA ASP A 140 12.87 4.99 16.51
C ASP A 140 12.89 4.31 15.14
N GLY A 141 12.20 3.18 14.99
CA GLY A 141 12.15 2.39 13.77
C GLY A 141 13.44 1.63 13.48
N LEU A 142 13.36 0.64 12.61
CA LEU A 142 14.51 -0.15 12.17
C LEU A 142 15.15 0.49 10.95
N THR A 143 16.47 0.52 10.88
CA THR A 143 17.26 1.07 9.76
C THR A 143 18.32 0.05 9.33
N GLY A 144 19.10 0.36 8.28
CA GLY A 144 20.25 -0.45 7.87
C GLY A 144 19.92 -1.75 7.11
N PHE A 145 18.66 -1.94 6.69
CA PHE A 145 18.23 -3.11 5.94
C PHE A 145 18.18 -2.91 4.42
N SER A 146 18.40 -1.69 3.94
CA SER A 146 18.32 -1.33 2.51
C SER A 146 19.68 -1.28 1.80
N GLY A 147 20.80 -1.46 2.51
CA GLY A 147 22.16 -1.44 1.93
C GLY A 147 22.31 -2.46 0.80
N THR A 148 22.07 -3.74 1.12
CA THR A 148 22.08 -4.84 0.14
C THR A 148 21.25 -4.59 -1.11
N PHE A 149 20.12 -3.88 -0.97
CA PHE A 149 19.28 -3.52 -2.12
C PHE A 149 19.97 -2.47 -3.01
N TYR A 150 20.46 -1.38 -2.43
CA TYR A 150 21.10 -0.32 -3.20
C TYR A 150 22.50 -0.70 -3.71
N ASP A 151 23.19 -1.65 -3.07
CA ASP A 151 24.46 -2.19 -3.56
C ASP A 151 24.29 -2.97 -4.89
N MET A 152 23.08 -3.46 -5.18
CA MET A 152 22.75 -4.09 -6.47
C MET A 152 22.40 -3.06 -7.56
N SER A 153 22.35 -1.77 -7.24
CA SER A 153 22.01 -0.72 -8.19
C SER A 153 23.11 -0.55 -9.25
N PRO A 154 22.78 -0.62 -10.55
CA PRO A 154 23.72 -0.30 -11.61
C PRO A 154 23.91 1.22 -11.81
N PHE A 155 23.18 2.06 -11.07
CA PHE A 155 23.17 3.51 -11.24
C PHE A 155 24.11 4.21 -10.24
N GLY A 156 24.83 5.23 -10.71
CA GLY A 156 25.60 6.12 -9.84
C GLY A 156 24.70 6.89 -8.87
N THR A 157 25.00 6.86 -7.57
CA THR A 157 24.13 7.41 -6.51
C THR A 157 23.82 8.90 -6.68
N GLN A 158 24.76 9.69 -7.20
CA GLN A 158 24.62 11.14 -7.38
C GLN A 158 24.10 11.54 -8.77
N ASP A 159 24.07 10.62 -9.71
CA ASP A 159 23.60 10.90 -11.06
C ASP A 159 22.07 11.03 -11.07
N ARG A 160 21.59 11.93 -11.92
CA ARG A 160 20.16 12.13 -12.13
C ARG A 160 19.73 11.50 -13.44
N TYR A 161 18.66 10.71 -13.38
CA TYR A 161 18.12 9.93 -14.50
C TYR A 161 16.69 10.35 -14.83
N LEU A 162 16.25 9.97 -16.03
CA LEU A 162 14.91 10.24 -16.58
C LEU A 162 14.55 11.74 -16.51
N PHE A 163 15.17 12.56 -17.34
CA PHE A 163 14.94 14.02 -17.38
C PHE A 163 15.16 14.73 -16.02
N ASN A 164 16.19 14.33 -15.27
CA ASN A 164 16.49 14.85 -13.93
C ASN A 164 15.42 14.58 -12.85
N LEU A 165 14.49 13.65 -13.11
CA LEU A 165 13.40 13.32 -12.21
C LEU A 165 13.78 12.35 -11.08
N PHE A 166 14.87 11.59 -11.18
CA PHE A 166 15.20 10.62 -10.12
C PHE A 166 16.70 10.58 -9.88
N THR A 167 17.12 10.47 -8.62
CA THR A 167 18.53 10.14 -8.29
C THR A 167 18.79 8.65 -8.57
N GLY A 168 20.05 8.21 -8.66
CA GLY A 168 20.39 6.82 -8.96
C GLY A 168 19.67 5.78 -8.10
N ASN A 169 19.66 5.96 -6.78
CA ASN A 169 18.97 5.04 -5.86
C ASN A 169 17.45 5.06 -6.04
N GLN A 170 16.86 6.26 -6.24
CA GLN A 170 15.42 6.40 -6.51
C GLN A 170 15.04 5.76 -7.84
N MET A 171 15.87 5.92 -8.88
CA MET A 171 15.65 5.32 -10.19
C MET A 171 15.67 3.80 -10.09
N PHE A 172 16.65 3.23 -9.38
CA PHE A 172 16.70 1.78 -9.14
C PHE A 172 15.43 1.27 -8.46
N LEU A 173 15.00 1.95 -7.39
CA LEU A 173 13.78 1.61 -6.68
C LEU A 173 12.55 1.71 -7.58
N VAL A 174 12.42 2.78 -8.38
CA VAL A 174 11.31 2.98 -9.31
C VAL A 174 11.29 1.86 -10.35
N ILE A 175 12.42 1.50 -10.97
CA ILE A 175 12.50 0.41 -11.95
C ILE A 175 12.09 -0.92 -11.32
N VAL A 176 12.69 -1.29 -10.19
CA VAL A 176 12.35 -2.54 -9.48
C VAL A 176 10.88 -2.52 -9.07
N GLY A 177 10.39 -1.40 -8.57
CA GLY A 177 9.01 -1.20 -8.18
C GLY A 177 8.03 -1.38 -9.34
N TRP A 178 8.33 -0.85 -10.53
CA TRP A 178 7.54 -1.06 -11.74
C TRP A 178 7.53 -2.53 -12.19
N VAL A 179 8.68 -3.21 -12.12
CA VAL A 179 8.77 -4.65 -12.41
C VAL A 179 7.91 -5.45 -11.44
N VAL A 180 8.01 -5.17 -10.15
CA VAL A 180 7.21 -5.82 -9.10
C VAL A 180 5.72 -5.51 -9.26
N LEU A 181 5.36 -4.28 -9.60
CA LEU A 181 3.98 -3.88 -9.91
C LEU A 181 3.44 -4.62 -11.13
N ALA A 182 4.22 -4.73 -12.21
CA ALA A 182 3.82 -5.46 -13.41
C ALA A 182 3.61 -6.95 -13.12
N ILE A 183 4.51 -7.57 -12.35
CA ILE A 183 4.37 -8.95 -11.88
C ILE A 183 3.11 -9.09 -11.02
N GLY A 184 2.93 -8.21 -10.04
CA GLY A 184 1.78 -8.25 -9.13
C GLY A 184 0.44 -8.07 -9.86
N ALA A 185 0.37 -7.13 -10.80
CA ALA A 185 -0.79 -6.91 -11.65
C ALA A 185 -1.08 -8.13 -12.53
N THR A 186 -0.04 -8.75 -13.09
CA THR A 186 -0.17 -9.98 -13.91
C THR A 186 -0.69 -11.15 -13.08
N ILE A 187 -0.15 -11.35 -11.88
CA ILE A 187 -0.61 -12.39 -10.95
C ILE A 187 -2.09 -12.15 -10.59
N CYS A 188 -2.44 -10.91 -10.22
CA CYS A 188 -3.83 -10.55 -9.90
C CYS A 188 -4.76 -10.84 -11.10
N TRP A 189 -4.34 -10.47 -12.30
CA TRP A 189 -5.09 -10.72 -13.53
C TRP A 189 -5.33 -12.20 -13.80
N LEU A 190 -4.31 -13.04 -13.62
CA LEU A 190 -4.41 -14.50 -13.75
C LEU A 190 -5.35 -15.09 -12.69
N LEU A 191 -5.22 -14.66 -11.43
CA LEU A 191 -6.05 -15.14 -10.32
C LEU A 191 -7.53 -14.82 -10.53
N VAL A 192 -7.85 -13.60 -10.94
CA VAL A 192 -9.24 -13.15 -11.14
C VAL A 192 -9.90 -13.85 -12.32
N ARG A 193 -9.17 -14.14 -13.39
CA ARG A 193 -9.71 -14.88 -14.56
C ARG A 193 -9.84 -16.38 -14.33
N SER A 194 -9.20 -16.91 -13.29
CA SER A 194 -9.26 -18.33 -12.95
C SER A 194 -10.64 -18.73 -12.38
N PRO A 195 -10.94 -20.03 -12.24
CA PRO A 195 -12.13 -20.50 -11.51
C PRO A 195 -12.24 -19.93 -10.10
N TRP A 196 -11.12 -19.63 -9.44
CA TRP A 196 -11.10 -19.05 -8.11
C TRP A 196 -11.71 -17.65 -8.07
N GLY A 197 -11.35 -16.78 -9.02
CA GLY A 197 -11.92 -15.44 -9.11
C GLY A 197 -13.43 -15.42 -9.41
N ARG A 198 -13.93 -16.40 -10.17
CA ARG A 198 -15.38 -16.58 -10.39
C ARG A 198 -16.13 -16.93 -9.11
N VAL A 199 -15.52 -17.74 -8.23
CA VAL A 199 -16.10 -18.05 -6.92
C VAL A 199 -16.10 -16.81 -6.02
N LEU A 200 -15.04 -16.00 -6.04
CA LEU A 200 -15.03 -14.73 -5.28
C LEU A 200 -16.15 -13.79 -5.73
N LYS A 201 -16.34 -13.63 -7.05
CA LYS A 201 -17.41 -12.78 -7.58
C LYS A 201 -18.80 -13.29 -7.14
N ALA A 202 -19.02 -14.60 -7.20
CA ALA A 202 -20.26 -15.20 -6.71
C ALA A 202 -20.47 -14.96 -5.20
N ILE A 203 -19.41 -15.08 -4.38
CA ILE A 203 -19.48 -14.78 -2.93
C ILE A 203 -19.79 -13.30 -2.67
N ARG A 204 -19.25 -12.39 -3.50
CA ARG A 204 -19.52 -10.96 -3.40
C ARG A 204 -20.97 -10.62 -3.73
N GLU A 205 -21.55 -11.27 -4.74
CA GLU A 205 -22.93 -11.05 -5.18
C GLU A 205 -23.94 -11.67 -4.21
N ASP A 206 -23.79 -12.96 -3.86
CA ASP A 206 -24.63 -13.64 -2.87
C ASP A 206 -23.85 -14.81 -2.24
N GLU A 207 -23.44 -14.60 -0.98
CA GLU A 207 -22.70 -15.60 -0.21
C GLU A 207 -23.52 -16.86 0.06
N ASP A 208 -24.82 -16.74 0.34
CA ASP A 208 -25.66 -17.88 0.67
C ASP A 208 -25.97 -18.71 -0.58
N ALA A 209 -26.16 -18.07 -1.74
CA ALA A 209 -26.24 -18.75 -3.03
C ALA A 209 -24.94 -19.52 -3.34
N ALA A 210 -23.77 -18.90 -3.18
CA ALA A 210 -22.49 -19.57 -3.38
C ALA A 210 -22.29 -20.77 -2.45
N ARG A 211 -22.76 -20.67 -1.20
CA ARG A 211 -22.72 -21.76 -0.20
C ARG A 211 -23.68 -22.89 -0.55
N SER A 212 -24.86 -22.59 -1.10
CA SER A 212 -25.82 -23.60 -1.57
C SER A 212 -25.25 -24.49 -2.69
N LEU A 213 -24.34 -23.96 -3.49
CA LEU A 213 -23.59 -24.67 -4.54
C LEU A 213 -22.37 -25.46 -3.98
N GLY A 214 -22.27 -25.60 -2.66
CA GLY A 214 -21.22 -26.36 -1.99
C GLY A 214 -19.86 -25.68 -1.92
N LYS A 215 -19.76 -24.37 -2.19
CA LYS A 215 -18.51 -23.62 -2.05
C LYS A 215 -18.33 -23.14 -0.62
N ASN A 216 -17.15 -23.37 -0.05
CA ASN A 216 -16.81 -22.89 1.29
C ASN A 216 -16.42 -21.41 1.25
N ALA A 217 -17.41 -20.50 1.37
CA ALA A 217 -17.20 -19.06 1.31
C ALA A 217 -16.11 -18.56 2.29
N TYR A 218 -16.06 -19.10 3.50
CA TYR A 218 -15.05 -18.76 4.49
C TYR A 218 -13.62 -19.05 4.01
N SER A 219 -13.37 -20.21 3.39
CA SER A 219 -12.04 -20.56 2.87
C SER A 219 -11.60 -19.63 1.73
N TYR A 220 -12.51 -19.31 0.80
CA TYR A 220 -12.21 -18.38 -0.30
C TYR A 220 -11.98 -16.95 0.21
N LYS A 221 -12.75 -16.48 1.19
CA LYS A 221 -12.54 -15.20 1.86
C LYS A 221 -11.21 -15.13 2.59
N MET A 222 -10.81 -16.20 3.27
CA MET A 222 -9.49 -16.30 3.92
C MET A 222 -8.35 -16.23 2.90
N GLN A 223 -8.46 -16.97 1.78
CA GLN A 223 -7.46 -16.92 0.70
C GLN A 223 -7.37 -15.52 0.08
N ALA A 224 -8.50 -14.86 -0.15
CA ALA A 224 -8.53 -13.49 -0.65
C ALA A 224 -7.89 -12.52 0.34
N LEU A 225 -8.16 -12.67 1.64
CA LEU A 225 -7.53 -11.87 2.71
C LEU A 225 -6.01 -12.03 2.70
N ILE A 226 -5.52 -13.28 2.65
CA ILE A 226 -4.09 -13.60 2.58
C ILE A 226 -3.45 -12.98 1.33
N LEU A 227 -3.99 -13.27 0.13
CA LEU A 227 -3.40 -12.82 -1.12
C LEU A 227 -3.42 -11.29 -1.25
N GLY A 228 -4.51 -10.63 -0.84
CA GLY A 228 -4.57 -9.16 -0.83
C GLY A 228 -3.64 -8.54 0.21
N GLY A 229 -3.41 -9.25 1.33
CA GLY A 229 -2.41 -8.89 2.32
C GLY A 229 -0.98 -9.04 1.79
N VAL A 230 -0.69 -10.07 1.00
CA VAL A 230 0.61 -10.24 0.33
C VAL A 230 0.90 -9.06 -0.60
N PHE A 231 -0.05 -8.64 -1.44
CA PHE A 231 0.12 -7.45 -2.28
C PHE A 231 0.36 -6.17 -1.46
N GLY A 232 -0.36 -6.00 -0.34
CA GLY A 232 -0.11 -4.93 0.62
C GLY A 232 1.31 -4.99 1.22
N ALA A 233 1.75 -6.17 1.65
CA ALA A 233 3.07 -6.37 2.23
C ALA A 233 4.21 -6.03 1.27
N VAL A 234 4.06 -6.38 -0.02
CA VAL A 234 5.03 -5.98 -1.05
C VAL A 234 5.10 -4.46 -1.18
N GLY A 235 3.95 -3.77 -1.21
CA GLY A 235 3.91 -2.31 -1.24
C GLY A 235 4.55 -1.67 -0.01
N GLY A 236 4.27 -2.21 1.19
CA GLY A 236 4.88 -1.74 2.44
C GLY A 236 6.39 -1.98 2.52
N MET A 237 6.87 -3.09 1.97
CA MET A 237 8.29 -3.40 1.87
C MET A 237 9.02 -2.40 0.96
N ILE A 238 8.48 -2.11 -0.22
CA ILE A 238 9.06 -1.10 -1.12
C ILE A 238 9.12 0.27 -0.44
N ARG A 239 8.05 0.66 0.25
CA ARG A 239 8.02 1.92 1.02
C ARG A 239 9.10 1.98 2.11
N ALA A 240 9.32 0.87 2.81
CA ALA A 240 10.35 0.80 3.84
C ALA A 240 11.77 0.89 3.24
N ILE A 241 12.00 0.27 2.08
CA ILE A 241 13.26 0.37 1.35
C ILE A 241 13.51 1.80 0.86
N GLY A 242 12.49 2.49 0.35
CA GLY A 242 12.63 3.86 -0.15
C GLY A 242 12.85 4.91 0.94
N PHE A 243 12.21 4.73 2.10
CA PHE A 243 12.54 5.55 3.27
C PHE A 243 13.80 5.08 4.02
N SER A 244 14.35 3.91 3.68
CA SER A 244 15.42 3.24 4.42
C SER A 244 15.14 3.04 5.92
N VAL A 245 13.87 3.11 6.32
CA VAL A 245 13.42 2.97 7.71
C VAL A 245 12.06 2.27 7.77
N ALA A 246 11.93 1.32 8.71
CA ALA A 246 10.65 0.72 9.07
C ALA A 246 10.22 1.29 10.43
N GLN A 247 9.39 2.32 10.40
CA GLN A 247 8.87 3.03 11.57
C GLN A 247 7.34 2.86 11.68
N PRO A 248 6.77 2.73 12.89
CA PRO A 248 5.33 2.45 13.04
C PRO A 248 4.46 3.60 12.52
N ASP A 249 4.92 4.84 12.66
CA ASP A 249 4.20 6.04 12.25
C ASP A 249 4.13 6.21 10.73
N ASN A 250 4.88 5.41 9.96
CA ASN A 250 4.70 5.35 8.50
C ASN A 250 3.50 4.48 8.10
N PHE A 251 2.90 3.72 9.03
CA PHE A 251 1.81 2.78 8.78
C PHE A 251 0.59 3.07 9.67
N ILE A 252 0.25 4.35 9.80
CA ILE A 252 -1.01 4.78 10.41
C ILE A 252 -2.23 4.46 9.53
N THR A 253 -3.42 4.55 10.11
CA THR A 253 -4.68 4.19 9.44
C THR A 253 -4.97 5.05 8.20
N ASP A 254 -4.45 6.29 8.16
CA ASP A 254 -4.52 7.18 6.99
C ASP A 254 -3.99 6.52 5.70
N VAL A 255 -2.96 5.69 5.80
CA VAL A 255 -2.40 4.93 4.67
C VAL A 255 -3.48 4.07 4.05
N THR A 256 -4.26 3.33 4.85
CA THR A 256 -5.35 2.53 4.31
C THR A 256 -6.42 3.39 3.65
N PHE A 257 -6.72 4.57 4.20
CA PHE A 257 -7.65 5.50 3.58
C PHE A 257 -7.14 6.01 2.22
N PHE A 258 -5.86 6.34 2.08
CA PHE A 258 -5.28 6.67 0.77
C PHE A 258 -5.33 5.49 -0.22
N VAL A 259 -5.17 4.25 0.25
CA VAL A 259 -5.35 3.05 -0.58
C VAL A 259 -6.81 2.90 -1.04
N TRP A 260 -7.78 3.17 -0.16
CA TRP A 260 -9.20 3.24 -0.50
C TRP A 260 -9.50 4.33 -1.52
N VAL A 261 -8.93 5.52 -1.34
CA VAL A 261 -9.05 6.63 -2.28
C VAL A 261 -8.52 6.22 -3.65
N ALA A 262 -7.33 5.62 -3.72
CA ALA A 262 -6.79 5.09 -4.97
C ALA A 262 -7.74 4.06 -5.61
N LEU A 263 -8.30 3.14 -4.82
CA LEU A 263 -9.25 2.15 -5.32
C LEU A 263 -10.55 2.78 -5.85
N ILE A 264 -11.13 3.75 -5.13
CA ILE A 264 -12.37 4.44 -5.51
C ILE A 264 -12.17 5.29 -6.76
N LEU A 265 -11.07 6.05 -6.83
CA LEU A 265 -10.70 6.83 -8.02
C LEU A 265 -10.59 5.92 -9.25
N GLY A 266 -9.94 4.76 -9.09
CA GLY A 266 -9.81 3.76 -10.14
C GLY A 266 -11.14 3.10 -10.52
N GLY A 267 -11.95 2.74 -9.53
CA GLY A 267 -13.11 1.86 -9.64
C GLY A 267 -12.81 0.45 -9.09
N ALA A 268 -13.72 -0.11 -8.29
CA ALA A 268 -13.56 -1.45 -7.73
C ALA A 268 -13.87 -2.55 -8.77
N GLY A 269 -13.27 -3.74 -8.60
CA GLY A 269 -13.62 -4.95 -9.36
C GLY A 269 -12.95 -5.09 -10.74
N LYS A 270 -11.99 -4.22 -11.08
CA LYS A 270 -11.15 -4.35 -12.29
C LYS A 270 -9.67 -4.32 -11.94
N VAL A 271 -8.85 -5.12 -12.63
CA VAL A 271 -7.42 -5.30 -12.29
C VAL A 271 -6.59 -4.03 -12.50
N LEU A 272 -6.84 -3.28 -13.58
CA LEU A 272 -6.09 -2.06 -13.90
C LEU A 272 -6.55 -0.83 -13.11
N ALA A 273 -7.74 -0.90 -12.53
CA ALA A 273 -8.36 0.25 -11.89
C ALA A 273 -7.55 0.76 -10.68
N PRO A 274 -7.08 -0.09 -9.74
CA PRO A 274 -6.20 0.34 -8.65
C PRO A 274 -4.92 1.05 -9.10
N ILE A 275 -4.36 0.62 -10.24
CA ILE A 275 -3.12 1.20 -10.80
C ILE A 275 -3.43 2.63 -11.28
N VAL A 276 -4.42 2.80 -12.14
CA VAL A 276 -4.75 4.14 -12.64
C VAL A 276 -5.22 5.05 -11.50
N GLY A 277 -6.01 4.54 -10.57
CA GLY A 277 -6.45 5.29 -9.41
C GLY A 277 -5.31 5.77 -8.52
N ALA A 278 -4.31 4.92 -8.25
CA ALA A 278 -3.10 5.32 -7.53
C ALA A 278 -2.28 6.37 -8.30
N SER A 279 -2.18 6.22 -9.63
CA SER A 279 -1.43 7.18 -10.45
C SER A 279 -2.06 8.57 -10.38
N LEU A 280 -3.39 8.64 -10.50
CA LEU A 280 -4.13 9.90 -10.46
C LEU A 280 -4.14 10.52 -9.08
N LEU A 281 -4.26 9.70 -8.03
CA LEU A 281 -4.15 10.17 -6.65
C LEU A 281 -2.82 10.91 -6.43
N TYR A 282 -1.70 10.26 -6.73
CA TYR A 282 -0.38 10.84 -6.48
C TYR A 282 0.01 11.91 -7.49
N GLY A 283 -0.44 11.80 -8.74
CA GLY A 283 -0.33 12.87 -9.72
C GLY A 283 -1.03 14.14 -9.27
N LEU A 284 -2.29 14.03 -8.82
CA LEU A 284 -3.07 15.17 -8.31
C LEU A 284 -2.48 15.73 -7.01
N LEU A 285 -2.05 14.87 -6.08
CA LEU A 285 -1.43 15.30 -4.83
C LEU A 285 -0.15 16.10 -5.08
N ASN A 286 0.77 15.58 -5.89
CA ASN A 286 2.03 16.27 -6.16
C ASN A 286 1.84 17.53 -7.00
N PHE A 287 0.95 17.49 -7.99
CA PHE A 287 0.57 18.67 -8.76
C PHE A 287 0.01 19.76 -7.85
N SER A 288 -0.97 19.43 -7.00
CA SER A 288 -1.60 20.40 -6.10
C SER A 288 -0.60 20.94 -5.07
N ASP A 289 0.29 20.10 -4.54
CA ASP A 289 1.35 20.55 -3.62
C ASP A 289 2.27 21.58 -4.28
N THR A 290 2.83 21.23 -5.44
CA THR A 290 3.83 22.08 -6.10
C THR A 290 3.20 23.33 -6.68
N PHE A 291 2.01 23.22 -7.29
CA PHE A 291 1.26 24.36 -7.80
C PHE A 291 0.96 25.39 -6.70
N LEU A 292 0.51 24.94 -5.53
CA LEU A 292 0.23 25.83 -4.41
C LEU A 292 1.51 26.44 -3.82
N ARG A 293 2.59 25.67 -3.68
CA ARG A 293 3.89 26.19 -3.20
C ARG A 293 4.47 27.24 -4.13
N GLU A 294 4.47 26.98 -5.43
CA GLU A 294 4.92 27.91 -6.46
C GLU A 294 4.01 29.14 -6.55
N GLY A 295 2.71 28.99 -6.32
CA GLY A 295 1.76 30.09 -6.27
C GLY A 295 1.99 31.04 -5.09
N VAL A 296 2.33 30.51 -3.91
CA VAL A 296 2.73 31.31 -2.75
C VAL A 296 4.10 31.95 -3.00
N ALA A 297 5.07 31.19 -3.50
CA ALA A 297 6.43 31.70 -3.75
C ALA A 297 6.49 32.80 -4.82
N ALA A 298 5.56 32.77 -5.79
CA ALA A 298 5.43 33.77 -6.83
C ALA A 298 4.52 34.96 -6.45
N GLU A 299 4.09 35.05 -5.19
CA GLU A 299 3.18 36.08 -4.67
C GLU A 299 1.82 36.16 -5.40
N VAL A 300 1.44 35.12 -6.16
CA VAL A 300 0.14 35.02 -6.84
C VAL A 300 -0.97 34.73 -5.83
N ILE A 301 -0.63 33.98 -4.79
CA ILE A 301 -1.51 33.73 -3.65
C ILE A 301 -1.05 34.64 -2.51
N PRO A 302 -1.84 35.64 -2.11
CA PRO A 302 -1.49 36.52 -1.01
C PRO A 302 -1.30 35.73 0.29
N GLU A 303 -0.29 36.09 1.09
CA GLU A 303 -0.04 35.47 2.40
C GLU A 303 -1.22 35.61 3.37
N SER A 304 -2.11 36.59 3.12
CA SER A 304 -3.37 36.76 3.87
C SER A 304 -4.36 35.61 3.66
N ILE A 305 -4.26 34.86 2.56
CA ILE A 305 -5.13 33.72 2.26
C ILE A 305 -4.44 32.41 2.67
N MET A 306 -3.16 32.24 2.30
CA MET A 306 -2.43 31.01 2.56
C MET A 306 -0.93 31.26 2.62
N THR A 307 -0.28 30.72 3.66
CA THR A 307 1.18 30.71 3.79
C THR A 307 1.79 29.40 3.27
N GLY A 308 3.10 29.38 3.03
CA GLY A 308 3.81 28.19 2.57
C GLY A 308 3.70 26.97 3.50
N THR A 309 3.45 27.18 4.80
CA THR A 309 3.25 26.11 5.79
C THR A 309 1.85 25.50 5.70
N GLN A 310 0.84 26.28 5.28
CA GLN A 310 -0.55 25.83 5.15
C GLN A 310 -0.79 25.02 3.87
N VAL A 311 0.10 25.11 2.87
CA VAL A 311 -0.03 24.40 1.59
C VAL A 311 -0.28 22.90 1.78
N GLY A 312 0.41 22.26 2.73
CA GLY A 312 0.22 20.83 2.99
C GLY A 312 -1.19 20.45 3.42
N GLN A 313 -1.84 21.31 4.22
CA GLN A 313 -3.22 21.09 4.69
C GLN A 313 -4.23 21.38 3.57
N VAL A 314 -4.04 22.49 2.85
CA VAL A 314 -4.91 22.90 1.73
C VAL A 314 -4.88 21.87 0.61
N ARG A 315 -3.73 21.27 0.32
CA ARG A 315 -3.59 20.15 -0.62
C ARG A 315 -4.53 18.98 -0.27
N PHE A 316 -4.60 18.58 1.00
CA PHE A 316 -5.49 17.51 1.43
C PHE A 316 -6.97 17.91 1.39
N MET A 317 -7.29 19.19 1.65
CA MET A 317 -8.64 19.71 1.48
C MET A 317 -9.08 19.66 0.01
N LEU A 318 -8.23 20.07 -0.92
CA LEU A 318 -8.49 20.00 -2.36
C LEU A 318 -8.69 18.56 -2.83
N MET A 319 -7.88 17.62 -2.31
CA MET A 319 -8.06 16.20 -2.59
C MET A 319 -9.41 15.69 -2.06
N GLY A 320 -9.79 16.01 -0.82
CA GLY A 320 -11.08 15.63 -0.24
C GLY A 320 -12.26 16.18 -1.04
N LEU A 321 -12.18 17.46 -1.45
CA LEU A 321 -13.16 18.08 -2.35
C LEU A 321 -13.21 17.37 -3.70
N GLY A 322 -12.06 17.06 -4.30
CA GLY A 322 -11.97 16.32 -5.56
C GLY A 322 -12.63 14.95 -5.49
N LEU A 323 -12.50 14.25 -4.35
CA LEU A 323 -13.17 12.99 -4.10
C LEU A 323 -14.67 13.15 -3.91
N ALA A 324 -15.12 14.16 -3.18
CA ALA A 324 -16.55 14.45 -3.04
C ALA A 324 -17.20 14.76 -4.40
N LEU A 325 -16.52 15.55 -5.24
CA LEU A 325 -16.96 15.83 -6.61
C LEU A 325 -16.96 14.57 -7.47
N LEU A 326 -15.94 13.72 -7.37
CA LEU A 326 -15.91 12.46 -8.10
C LEU A 326 -17.03 11.52 -7.64
N ALA A 327 -17.30 11.41 -6.34
CA ALA A 327 -18.42 10.63 -5.83
C ALA A 327 -19.77 11.18 -6.31
N ALA A 328 -19.92 12.51 -6.41
CA ALA A 328 -21.13 13.16 -6.89
C ALA A 328 -21.35 12.97 -8.41
N PHE A 329 -20.30 13.09 -9.23
CA PHE A 329 -20.42 13.10 -10.70
C PHE A 329 -20.08 11.76 -11.38
N ARG A 330 -19.26 10.93 -10.75
CA ARG A 330 -18.84 9.59 -11.21
C ARG A 330 -18.64 8.63 -10.03
N PRO A 331 -19.72 8.20 -9.34
CA PRO A 331 -19.63 7.29 -8.20
C PRO A 331 -18.98 5.94 -8.53
N GLN A 332 -18.97 5.55 -9.82
CA GLN A 332 -18.32 4.35 -10.32
C GLN A 332 -16.78 4.45 -10.45
N GLY A 333 -16.18 5.63 -10.20
CA GLY A 333 -14.77 5.87 -10.50
C GLY A 333 -14.49 5.93 -12.00
N ILE A 334 -13.21 5.78 -12.38
CA ILE A 334 -12.79 5.97 -13.77
C ILE A 334 -13.09 4.76 -14.63
N PHE A 335 -12.93 3.55 -14.09
CA PHE A 335 -13.18 2.31 -14.80
C PHE A 335 -14.45 1.58 -14.35
N GLY A 336 -15.22 2.05 -13.37
CA GLY A 336 -16.41 1.31 -12.94
C GLY A 336 -17.51 1.25 -13.99
N ASN A 337 -18.24 0.13 -14.00
CA ASN A 337 -19.40 -0.08 -14.86
C ASN A 337 -20.67 0.35 -14.11
N LYS A 338 -21.48 1.21 -14.72
CA LYS A 338 -22.77 1.67 -14.13
C LYS A 338 -23.75 0.53 -13.87
N GLU A 339 -23.68 -0.55 -14.67
CA GLU A 339 -24.58 -1.70 -14.58
C GLU A 339 -24.32 -2.59 -13.36
N GLU A 340 -23.08 -2.68 -12.87
CA GLU A 340 -22.75 -3.48 -11.69
C GLU A 340 -23.13 -2.79 -10.37
N MET A 341 -23.31 -1.46 -10.37
CA MET A 341 -23.78 -0.72 -9.18
C MET A 341 -25.32 -0.76 -9.03
N ALA A 342 -26.05 -0.89 -10.13
CA ALA A 342 -27.52 -0.88 -10.11
C ALA A 342 -28.14 -2.20 -9.58
N LEU A 343 -27.32 -3.24 -9.36
CA LEU A 343 -27.74 -4.52 -8.79
C LEU A 343 -27.73 -4.53 -7.25
N ASP A 344 -26.98 -3.62 -6.61
CA ASP A 344 -26.96 -3.47 -5.13
C ASP A 344 -28.22 -2.73 -4.58
N ASP A 345 -29.01 -2.10 -5.46
CA ASP A 345 -30.22 -1.32 -5.11
C ASP A 345 -31.54 -2.14 -5.20
N ARG A 346 -31.48 -3.48 -5.31
CA ARG A 346 -32.67 -4.36 -5.39
C ARG A 346 -32.65 -5.46 -4.33
#